data_AF-A0A4Y2BFX1-F1
#
_entry.id   AF-A0A4Y2BFX1-F1
#
_cell.length_a   1.000
_cell.length_b   1.000
_cell.length_c   1.000
_cell.angle_alpha   90.00
_cell.angle_beta   90.00
_cell.angle_gamma   90.00
#
_symmetry.space_group_name_H-M   'P 1'
#
loop_
_entity.id
_entity.type
_entity.pdbx_description
1 polymer ?
#
loop_
_entity_poly.entity_id
_entity_poly.type
_entity_poly.pdbx_seq_one_letter_code
_entity_poly.pdbx_strand_id
1 'polypeptide(L)'
;MLNFYRCFIPKAAHILAPIVQFTNKKKSRSSVRKSFEQLKWNENAEQAFLAAKKAIAEATLLRHPIPGAQLSLWVDASDVAIGGTLSQLLQGKWEPIAFFSMKLNKSQQKWSTYDRELFSIYSAIKKFKHMLEGREFQIYTDQKPLIYAFKQNPDKCSPRQLRHLDFISQYSTDIRHVQGSQNIVADALSRIEVDSITKSPILNFKEFARAQKDDSDIQKFLHNDASSLQLELKPCQTSNCNLLCDTSTGVPRPFVPTSFRKLIFDHLHNLAHPG
;
A
#
# COMPACT_ATOMS: atom_id res chain seq x y z
N MET A 1 -11.05 1.87 4.59
CA MET A 1 -11.26 3.26 5.04
C MET A 1 -12.70 3.78 4.88
N LEU A 2 -13.24 4.02 3.67
CA LEU A 2 -14.54 4.72 3.50
C LEU A 2 -15.72 4.08 4.24
N ASN A 3 -15.81 2.75 4.25
CA ASN A 3 -16.87 2.05 4.97
C ASN A 3 -16.84 2.28 6.49
N PHE A 4 -15.65 2.48 7.07
CA PHE A 4 -15.50 2.78 8.49
C PHE A 4 -16.16 4.13 8.83
N TYR A 5 -16.07 5.10 7.92
CA TYR A 5 -16.66 6.43 8.06
C TYR A 5 -18.04 6.59 7.40
N ARG A 6 -18.68 5.47 7.01
CA ARG A 6 -19.98 5.49 6.31
C ARG A 6 -21.07 6.24 7.09
N CYS A 7 -21.06 6.17 8.41
CA CYS A 7 -22.02 6.87 9.26
C CYS A 7 -21.88 8.40 9.22
N PHE A 8 -20.73 8.91 8.79
CA PHE A 8 -20.44 10.35 8.74
C PHE A 8 -20.50 10.93 7.32
N ILE A 9 -20.70 10.08 6.31
CA ILE A 9 -20.79 10.48 4.91
C ILE A 9 -22.24 10.34 4.44
N PRO A 10 -22.96 11.46 4.22
CA PRO A 10 -24.30 11.44 3.67
C PRO A 10 -24.32 10.69 2.34
N LYS A 11 -25.26 9.76 2.18
CA LYS A 11 -25.42 8.97 0.94
C LYS A 11 -24.15 8.19 0.53
N ALA A 12 -23.28 7.80 1.48
CA ALA A 12 -22.07 7.04 1.19
C ALA A 12 -22.28 5.81 0.30
N ALA A 13 -23.39 5.08 0.47
CA ALA A 13 -23.71 3.93 -0.37
C ALA A 13 -23.91 4.30 -1.84
N HIS A 14 -24.53 5.46 -2.11
CA HIS A 14 -24.74 5.96 -3.47
C HIS A 14 -23.42 6.42 -4.09
N ILE A 15 -22.59 7.14 -3.33
CA ILE A 15 -21.26 7.59 -3.78
C ILE A 15 -20.37 6.38 -4.11
N LEU A 16 -20.39 5.36 -3.27
CA LEU A 16 -19.56 4.16 -3.44
C LEU A 16 -20.14 3.14 -4.43
N ALA A 17 -21.41 3.25 -4.83
CA ALA A 17 -22.08 2.24 -5.66
C ALA A 17 -21.29 1.88 -6.94
N PRO A 18 -20.77 2.86 -7.72
CA PRO A 18 -19.96 2.56 -8.91
C PRO A 18 -18.66 1.83 -8.58
N ILE A 19 -18.05 2.12 -7.42
CA ILE A 19 -16.79 1.50 -6.98
C ILE A 19 -17.04 0.07 -6.46
N VAL A 20 -18.11 -0.13 -5.69
CA VAL A 20 -18.48 -1.43 -5.10
C VAL A 20 -18.81 -2.46 -6.18
N GLN A 21 -19.36 -2.04 -7.33
CA GLN A 21 -19.58 -2.93 -8.47
C GLN A 21 -18.31 -3.64 -8.93
N PHE A 22 -17.13 -3.00 -8.83
CA PHE A 22 -15.86 -3.63 -9.19
C PHE A 22 -15.33 -4.61 -8.13
N THR A 23 -15.81 -4.52 -6.89
CA THR A 23 -15.46 -5.46 -5.81
C THR A 23 -16.32 -6.73 -5.84
N ASN A 24 -17.49 -6.67 -6.48
CA ASN A 24 -18.40 -7.79 -6.68
C ASN A 24 -17.94 -8.68 -7.85
N LYS A 25 -16.73 -9.25 -7.77
CA LYS A 25 -16.40 -10.40 -8.62
C LYS A 25 -17.29 -11.56 -8.18
N LYS A 26 -18.28 -11.93 -9.00
CA LYS A 26 -19.03 -13.18 -8.83
C LYS A 26 -18.00 -14.30 -8.64
N LYS A 27 -17.88 -14.84 -7.42
CA LYS A 27 -17.22 -16.12 -7.19
C LYS A 27 -18.05 -17.19 -7.89
N SER A 28 -17.84 -17.38 -9.19
CA SER A 28 -18.28 -18.61 -9.83
C SER A 28 -17.55 -19.74 -9.11
N ARG A 29 -18.30 -20.59 -8.40
CA ARG A 29 -17.78 -21.69 -7.57
C ARG A 29 -17.13 -22.82 -8.39
N SER A 30 -16.83 -22.59 -9.66
CA SER A 30 -16.42 -23.62 -10.61
C SER A 30 -15.39 -23.10 -11.61
N SER A 31 -14.29 -22.49 -11.16
CA SER A 31 -13.02 -22.50 -11.91
C SER A 31 -11.86 -21.94 -11.08
N VAL A 32 -10.84 -22.78 -10.84
CA VAL A 32 -9.55 -22.44 -10.22
C VAL A 32 -8.67 -21.56 -11.12
N ARG A 33 -9.22 -20.96 -12.18
CA ARG A 33 -8.49 -20.00 -13.03
C ARG A 33 -8.84 -18.59 -12.57
N LYS A 34 -7.91 -17.96 -11.85
CA LYS A 34 -7.92 -16.51 -11.59
C LYS A 34 -7.98 -15.79 -12.94
N SER A 35 -9.18 -15.44 -13.41
CA SER A 35 -9.33 -14.52 -14.53
C SER A 35 -8.90 -13.13 -14.02
N PHE A 36 -7.72 -12.70 -14.44
CA PHE A 36 -7.32 -11.29 -14.43
C PHE A 36 -8.13 -10.56 -15.51
N GLU A 37 -9.45 -10.51 -15.36
CA GLU A 37 -10.23 -9.52 -16.11
C GLU A 37 -9.71 -8.14 -15.71
N GLN A 38 -9.12 -7.44 -16.67
CA GLN A 38 -8.71 -6.05 -16.51
C GLN A 38 -9.95 -5.26 -16.10
N LEU A 39 -9.90 -4.71 -14.89
CA LEU A 39 -10.93 -3.87 -14.33
C LEU A 39 -10.97 -2.60 -15.20
N LYS A 40 -12.00 -2.47 -16.05
CA LYS A 40 -12.19 -1.29 -16.89
C LYS A 40 -12.64 -0.13 -16.01
N TRP A 41 -11.67 0.64 -15.52
CA TRP A 41 -11.93 1.88 -14.81
C TRP A 41 -12.61 2.87 -15.77
N ASN A 42 -13.86 3.20 -15.50
CA ASN A 42 -14.66 4.12 -16.31
C ASN A 42 -14.75 5.49 -15.64
N GLU A 43 -15.16 6.50 -16.40
CA GLU A 43 -15.30 7.88 -15.91
C GLU A 43 -16.24 7.98 -14.70
N ASN A 44 -17.30 7.15 -14.66
CA ASN A 44 -18.23 7.08 -13.53
C ASN A 44 -17.54 6.58 -12.24
N ALA A 45 -16.62 5.61 -12.34
CA ALA A 45 -15.82 5.13 -11.22
C ALA A 45 -14.84 6.19 -10.74
N GLU A 46 -14.23 6.93 -11.67
CA GLU A 46 -13.32 8.03 -11.36
C GLU A 46 -14.04 9.17 -10.64
N GLN A 47 -15.20 9.59 -11.16
CA GLN A 47 -16.07 10.59 -10.52
C GLN A 47 -16.49 10.13 -9.13
N ALA A 48 -16.92 8.87 -8.98
CA ALA A 48 -17.28 8.30 -7.69
C ALA A 48 -16.09 8.28 -6.72
N PHE A 49 -14.88 7.98 -7.19
CA PHE A 49 -13.67 7.97 -6.37
C PHE A 49 -13.29 9.37 -5.90
N LEU A 50 -13.33 10.36 -6.80
CA LEU A 50 -13.09 11.76 -6.47
C LEU A 50 -14.14 12.29 -5.48
N ALA A 51 -15.42 11.97 -5.69
CA ALA A 51 -16.50 12.31 -4.77
C ALA A 51 -16.30 11.65 -3.41
N ALA A 52 -15.85 10.39 -3.36
CA ALA A 52 -15.58 9.67 -2.13
C ALA A 52 -14.40 10.29 -1.35
N LYS A 53 -13.34 10.72 -2.04
CA LYS A 53 -12.23 11.47 -1.42
C LYS A 53 -12.71 12.79 -0.83
N LYS A 54 -13.50 13.56 -1.59
CA LYS A 54 -14.06 14.83 -1.13
C LYS A 54 -14.96 14.63 0.09
N ALA A 55 -15.82 13.62 0.07
CA ALA A 55 -16.71 13.31 1.18
C ALA A 55 -15.96 12.94 2.47
N ILE A 56 -14.83 12.21 2.39
CA ILE A 56 -13.98 11.96 3.57
C ILE A 56 -13.38 13.26 4.09
N ALA A 57 -12.85 14.11 3.21
CA ALA A 57 -12.23 15.38 3.61
C ALA A 57 -13.24 16.32 4.28
N GLU A 58 -14.46 16.38 3.73
CA GLU A 58 -15.57 17.12 4.33
C GLU A 58 -15.99 16.52 5.67
N ALA A 59 -16.04 15.18 5.80
CA ALA A 59 -16.38 14.51 7.05
C ALA A 59 -15.43 14.87 8.21
N THR A 60 -14.13 15.07 7.94
CA THR A 60 -13.20 15.59 8.96
C THR A 60 -13.42 17.07 9.29
N LEU A 61 -13.80 17.88 8.30
CA LEU A 61 -14.06 19.32 8.52
C LEU A 61 -15.38 19.56 9.26
N LEU A 62 -16.34 18.63 9.17
CA LEU A 62 -17.63 18.72 9.83
C LEU A 62 -17.56 18.56 11.36
N ARG A 63 -16.43 18.12 11.91
CA ARG A 63 -16.29 17.83 13.35
C ARG A 63 -15.21 18.68 13.99
N HIS A 64 -15.65 19.68 14.73
CA HIS A 64 -14.76 20.47 15.57
C HIS A 64 -14.27 19.64 16.77
N PRO A 65 -12.99 19.80 17.17
CA PRO A 65 -12.49 19.22 18.41
C PRO A 65 -13.34 19.67 19.60
N ILE A 66 -13.89 18.71 20.35
CA ILE A 66 -14.70 19.01 21.53
C ILE A 66 -13.78 19.14 22.75
N PRO A 67 -13.83 20.26 23.50
CA PRO A 67 -13.08 20.38 24.75
C PRO A 67 -13.48 19.28 25.75
N GLY A 68 -12.50 18.59 26.32
CA GLY A 68 -12.73 17.53 27.31
C GLY A 68 -13.19 16.17 26.75
N ALA A 69 -13.39 16.02 25.44
CA ALA A 69 -13.67 14.70 24.86
C ALA A 69 -12.43 13.81 24.93
N GLN A 70 -12.63 12.53 25.25
CA GLN A 70 -11.57 11.53 25.25
C GLN A 70 -11.02 11.34 23.83
N LEU A 71 -9.70 11.36 23.70
CA LEU A 71 -9.02 11.20 22.42
C LEU A 71 -8.42 9.81 22.26
N SER A 72 -8.30 9.37 21.01
CA SER A 72 -7.51 8.20 20.63
C SER A 72 -6.69 8.47 19.38
N LEU A 73 -5.47 7.96 19.40
CA LEU A 73 -4.53 8.01 18.30
C LEU A 73 -4.33 6.61 17.74
N TRP A 74 -4.79 6.39 16.52
CA TRP A 74 -4.65 5.12 15.80
C TRP A 74 -3.49 5.25 14.84
N VAL A 75 -2.53 4.33 14.89
CA VAL A 75 -1.36 4.36 14.02
C VAL A 75 -1.10 3.01 13.38
N ASP A 76 -0.42 3.05 12.25
CA ASP A 76 0.02 1.87 11.51
C ASP A 76 1.26 2.24 10.68
N ALA A 77 2.06 1.23 10.34
CA ALA A 77 3.25 1.36 9.53
C ALA A 77 3.35 0.21 8.53
N SER A 78 3.45 0.57 7.25
CA SER A 78 3.84 -0.36 6.20
C SER A 78 5.34 -0.32 5.95
N ASP A 79 5.81 -1.09 4.97
CA ASP A 79 7.21 -1.06 4.53
C ASP A 79 7.59 0.27 3.86
N VAL A 80 6.61 1.06 3.40
CA VAL A 80 6.85 2.25 2.55
C VAL A 80 6.40 3.54 3.20
N ALA A 81 5.36 3.49 4.03
CA ALA A 81 4.78 4.68 4.64
C ALA A 81 4.14 4.37 5.99
N ILE A 82 3.95 5.42 6.77
CA ILE A 82 3.26 5.39 8.05
C ILE A 82 1.94 6.15 7.92
N GLY A 83 0.94 5.71 8.67
CA GLY A 83 -0.40 6.27 8.68
C GLY A 83 -0.90 6.45 10.11
N GLY A 84 -1.78 7.42 10.31
CA GLY A 84 -2.42 7.61 11.59
C GLY A 84 -3.69 8.44 11.54
N THR A 85 -4.54 8.26 12.54
CA THR A 85 -5.81 8.97 12.70
C THR A 85 -5.98 9.41 14.14
N LEU A 86 -6.23 10.70 14.33
CA LEU A 86 -6.70 11.24 15.60
C LEU A 86 -8.23 11.19 15.62
N SER A 87 -8.80 10.58 16.66
CA SER A 87 -10.24 10.48 16.86
C SER A 87 -10.65 10.97 18.25
N GLN A 88 -11.88 11.46 18.38
CA GLN A 88 -12.52 11.76 19.66
C GLN A 88 -13.69 10.81 19.92
N LEU A 89 -13.99 10.55 21.18
CA LEU A 89 -15.15 9.76 21.58
C LEU A 89 -16.36 10.67 21.74
N LEU A 90 -17.41 10.44 20.96
CA LEU A 90 -18.70 11.11 21.10
C LEU A 90 -19.83 10.07 21.10
N GLN A 91 -20.69 10.11 22.12
CA GLN A 91 -21.84 9.20 22.24
C GLN A 91 -21.47 7.70 22.06
N GLY A 92 -20.31 7.30 22.59
CA GLY A 92 -19.82 5.92 22.50
C GLY A 92 -19.25 5.50 21.13
N LYS A 93 -19.08 6.44 20.19
CA LYS A 93 -18.50 6.19 18.87
C LYS A 93 -17.23 7.01 18.68
N TRP A 94 -16.22 6.40 18.06
CA TRP A 94 -15.00 7.09 17.68
C TRP A 94 -15.22 7.88 16.39
N GLU A 95 -14.87 9.16 16.46
CA GLU A 95 -15.09 10.13 15.40
C GLU A 95 -13.76 10.74 14.98
N PRO A 96 -13.39 10.68 13.68
CA PRO A 96 -12.12 11.21 13.23
C PRO A 96 -12.12 12.74 13.32
N ILE A 97 -11.02 13.29 13.81
CA ILE A 97 -10.74 14.72 13.82
C ILE A 97 -9.71 15.05 12.74
N ALA A 98 -8.66 14.23 12.64
CA ALA A 98 -7.56 14.50 11.72
C ALA A 98 -6.89 13.21 11.25
N PHE A 99 -6.33 13.27 10.03
CA PHE A 99 -5.57 12.19 9.43
C PHE A 99 -4.11 12.58 9.24
N PHE A 100 -3.24 11.56 9.28
CA PHE A 100 -1.82 11.66 9.06
C PHE A 100 -1.37 10.52 8.14
N SER A 101 -0.52 10.83 7.17
CA SER A 101 0.18 9.86 6.36
C SER A 101 1.52 10.46 5.96
N MET A 102 2.58 9.66 5.98
CA MET A 102 3.93 10.11 5.63
C MET A 102 4.72 8.97 4.99
N LYS A 103 5.37 9.26 3.86
CA LYS A 103 6.26 8.32 3.18
C LYS A 103 7.56 8.16 3.96
N LEU A 104 8.00 6.93 4.16
CA LEU A 104 9.29 6.60 4.75
C LEU A 104 10.42 6.80 3.73
N ASN A 105 11.57 7.30 4.19
CA ASN A 105 12.78 7.38 3.38
C ASN A 105 13.47 6.01 3.23
N LYS A 106 14.45 5.89 2.32
CA LYS A 106 15.14 4.61 2.02
C LYS A 106 15.75 3.93 3.27
N SER A 107 16.21 4.71 4.25
CA SER A 107 16.75 4.15 5.50
C SER A 107 15.63 3.63 6.40
N GLN A 108 14.56 4.41 6.55
CA GLN A 108 13.39 4.10 7.37
C GLN A 108 12.62 2.87 6.88
N GLN A 109 12.54 2.67 5.57
CA GLN A 109 11.90 1.48 4.99
C GLN A 109 12.61 0.19 5.43
N LYS A 110 13.93 0.23 5.62
CA LYS A 110 14.75 -0.90 6.08
C LYS A 110 14.67 -1.15 7.59
N TRP A 111 13.97 -0.30 8.35
CA TRP A 111 13.84 -0.50 9.79
C TRP A 111 12.96 -1.71 10.10
N SER A 112 13.10 -2.26 11.31
CA SER A 112 12.23 -3.33 11.77
C SER A 112 10.77 -2.86 11.85
N THR A 113 9.81 -3.78 11.77
CA THR A 113 8.38 -3.46 11.94
C THR A 113 8.14 -2.71 13.25
N TYR A 114 8.80 -3.14 14.34
CA TYR A 114 8.73 -2.46 15.63
C TYR A 114 9.20 -1.00 15.57
N ASP A 115 10.34 -0.74 14.93
CA ASP A 115 10.88 0.61 14.80
C ASP A 115 10.00 1.50 13.92
N ARG A 116 9.43 0.96 12.84
CA ARG A 116 8.53 1.69 11.94
C ARG A 116 7.22 2.07 12.65
N GLU A 117 6.64 1.14 13.41
CA GLU A 117 5.46 1.38 14.23
C GLU A 117 5.72 2.40 15.34
N LEU A 118 6.84 2.26 16.07
CA LEU A 118 7.24 3.26 17.08
C LEU A 118 7.42 4.65 16.46
N PHE A 119 8.02 4.70 15.27
CA PHE A 119 8.18 5.94 14.52
C PHE A 119 6.84 6.51 14.02
N SER A 120 5.87 5.65 13.73
CA SER A 120 4.49 6.03 13.40
C SER A 120 3.83 6.77 14.56
N ILE A 121 3.92 6.21 15.78
CA ILE A 121 3.46 6.87 17.02
C ILE A 121 4.14 8.23 17.19
N TYR A 122 5.48 8.25 17.18
CA TYR A 122 6.27 9.48 17.36
C TYR A 122 5.87 10.58 16.36
N SER A 123 5.77 10.23 15.08
CA SER A 123 5.47 11.18 14.01
C SER A 123 4.02 11.69 14.09
N ALA A 124 3.07 10.83 14.43
CA ALA A 124 1.67 11.19 14.57
C ALA A 124 1.46 12.14 15.77
N ILE A 125 2.10 11.88 16.92
CA ILE A 125 2.06 12.80 18.07
C ILE A 125 2.69 14.14 17.70
N LYS A 126 3.84 14.14 17.02
CA LYS A 126 4.48 15.37 16.56
C LYS A 126 3.59 16.18 15.62
N LYS A 127 2.86 15.51 14.73
CA LYS A 127 1.91 16.16 13.81
C LYS A 127 0.72 16.76 14.53
N PHE A 128 0.16 16.05 15.51
CA PHE A 128 -1.02 16.44 16.26
C PHE A 128 -0.71 17.12 17.60
N LYS A 129 0.52 17.60 17.80
CA LYS A 129 1.01 18.17 19.06
C LYS A 129 0.00 19.15 19.67
N HIS A 130 -0.41 20.15 18.91
CA HIS A 130 -1.36 21.19 19.34
C HIS A 130 -2.74 20.67 19.77
N MET A 131 -3.14 19.47 19.33
CA MET A 131 -4.40 18.84 19.74
C MET A 131 -4.23 17.87 20.91
N LEU A 132 -3.03 17.34 21.13
CA LEU A 132 -2.74 16.33 22.15
C LEU A 132 -2.15 16.93 23.43
N GLU A 133 -1.48 18.07 23.31
CA GLU A 133 -0.81 18.74 24.43
C GLU A 133 -1.81 19.06 25.56
N GLY A 134 -1.47 18.62 26.78
CA GLY A 134 -2.32 18.79 27.96
C GLY A 134 -3.58 17.92 28.02
N ARG A 135 -3.73 16.92 27.14
CA ARG A 135 -4.89 16.01 27.13
C ARG A 135 -4.49 14.56 27.25
N GLU A 136 -5.30 13.77 27.97
CA GLU A 136 -5.13 12.33 28.04
C GLU A 136 -5.70 11.65 26.79
N PHE A 137 -4.95 10.70 26.24
CA PHE A 137 -5.36 9.93 25.07
C PHE A 137 -4.72 8.55 25.04
N GLN A 138 -5.39 7.63 24.35
CA GLN A 138 -4.93 6.26 24.13
C GLN A 138 -4.28 6.12 22.76
N ILE A 139 -3.18 5.38 22.69
CA ILE A 139 -2.50 5.05 21.44
C ILE A 139 -2.85 3.61 21.05
N TYR A 140 -3.33 3.40 19.82
CA TYR A 140 -3.67 2.10 19.26
C TYR A 140 -2.73 1.75 18.10
N THR A 141 -2.13 0.56 18.18
CA THR A 141 -1.25 -0.03 17.15
C THR A 141 -1.54 -1.53 17.03
N ASP A 142 -1.26 -2.14 15.88
CA ASP A 142 -1.37 -3.59 15.70
C ASP A 142 -0.11 -4.35 16.15
N GLN A 143 0.92 -3.63 16.58
CA GLN A 143 2.20 -4.20 16.98
C GLN A 143 2.27 -4.48 18.48
N LYS A 144 1.91 -5.71 18.88
CA LYS A 144 1.85 -6.17 20.29
C LYS A 144 3.07 -5.82 21.16
N PRO A 145 4.33 -5.92 20.68
CA PRO A 145 5.48 -5.60 21.53
C PRO A 145 5.49 -4.16 22.05
N LEU A 146 4.86 -3.20 21.35
CA LEU A 146 4.83 -1.79 21.76
C LEU A 146 3.98 -1.52 23.00
N ILE A 147 3.04 -2.40 23.37
CA ILE A 147 2.29 -2.31 24.63
C ILE A 147 3.25 -2.27 25.82
N TYR A 148 4.36 -3.01 25.72
CA TYR A 148 5.34 -3.14 26.79
C TYR A 148 6.52 -2.18 26.63
N ALA A 149 6.50 -1.26 25.66
CA ALA A 149 7.64 -0.42 25.34
C ALA A 149 8.14 0.40 26.56
N PHE A 150 7.22 0.92 27.38
CA PHE A 150 7.56 1.66 28.60
C PHE A 150 7.88 0.78 29.82
N LYS A 151 7.65 -0.53 29.74
CA LYS A 151 7.96 -1.51 30.80
C LYS A 151 9.27 -2.25 30.55
N GLN A 152 9.83 -2.14 29.35
CA GLN A 152 11.09 -2.80 28.99
C GLN A 152 12.29 -2.11 29.64
N ASN A 153 13.35 -2.88 29.88
CA ASN A 153 14.61 -2.33 30.38
C ASN A 153 15.20 -1.35 29.33
N PRO A 154 15.45 -0.08 29.69
CA PRO A 154 16.07 0.92 28.82
C PRO A 154 17.38 0.45 28.17
N ASP A 155 18.18 -0.38 28.85
CA ASP A 155 19.47 -0.89 28.36
C ASP A 155 19.34 -1.75 27.10
N LYS A 156 18.15 -2.30 26.83
CA LYS A 156 17.86 -3.11 25.64
C LYS A 156 17.36 -2.28 24.45
N CYS A 157 17.07 -1.01 24.67
CA CYS A 157 16.56 -0.12 23.62
C CYS A 157 17.72 0.54 22.89
N SER A 158 17.61 0.65 21.56
CA SER A 158 18.56 1.46 20.80
C SER A 158 18.44 2.95 21.19
N PRO A 159 19.50 3.76 21.06
CA PRO A 159 19.44 5.20 21.35
C PRO A 159 18.33 5.94 20.59
N ARG A 160 17.98 5.48 19.39
CA ARG A 160 16.87 6.02 18.59
C ARG A 160 15.51 5.68 19.22
N GLN A 161 15.30 4.44 19.63
CA GLN A 161 14.06 4.01 20.29
C GLN A 161 13.87 4.78 21.59
N LEU A 162 14.93 4.95 22.39
CA LEU A 162 14.90 5.75 23.62
C LEU A 162 14.45 7.18 23.36
N ARG A 163 15.00 7.87 22.36
CA ARG A 163 14.58 9.24 22.01
C ARG A 163 13.11 9.33 21.59
N HIS A 164 12.62 8.34 20.84
CA HIS A 164 11.21 8.32 20.46
C HIS A 164 10.32 8.07 21.68
N LEU A 165 10.67 7.09 22.53
CA LEU A 165 9.91 6.77 23.74
C LEU A 165 9.90 7.93 24.74
N ASP A 166 11.03 8.61 24.93
CA ASP A 166 11.14 9.80 25.79
C ASP A 166 10.27 10.97 25.30
N PHE A 167 10.15 11.13 23.97
CA PHE A 167 9.20 12.11 23.44
C PHE A 167 7.75 11.66 23.62
N ILE A 168 7.44 10.39 23.36
CA ILE A 168 6.08 9.86 23.47
C ILE A 168 5.58 9.94 24.92
N SER A 169 6.44 9.64 25.91
CA SER A 169 6.09 9.64 27.33
C SER A 169 5.67 11.02 27.85
N GLN A 170 6.12 12.10 27.23
CA GLN A 170 5.70 13.48 27.55
C GLN A 170 4.21 13.72 27.22
N TYR A 171 3.59 12.87 26.39
CA TYR A 171 2.20 13.01 25.97
C TYR A 171 1.32 11.87 26.49
N SER A 172 1.72 10.61 26.30
CA SER A 172 0.97 9.45 26.77
C SER A 172 1.86 8.21 26.89
N THR A 173 1.54 7.37 27.87
CA THR A 173 2.15 6.05 28.07
C THR A 173 1.16 4.90 27.87
N ASP A 174 -0.12 5.20 27.57
CA ASP A 174 -1.18 4.21 27.37
C ASP A 174 -1.19 3.73 25.90
N ILE A 175 -0.33 2.75 25.62
CA ILE A 175 -0.28 2.05 24.33
C ILE A 175 -1.07 0.76 24.42
N ARG A 176 -2.07 0.60 23.55
CA ARG A 176 -2.97 -0.55 23.47
C ARG A 176 -2.83 -1.22 22.12
N HIS A 177 -2.88 -2.55 22.15
CA HIS A 177 -2.93 -3.32 20.91
C HIS A 177 -4.35 -3.44 20.39
N VAL A 178 -4.51 -3.25 19.09
CA VAL A 178 -5.72 -3.58 18.34
C VAL A 178 -5.39 -4.60 17.25
N GLN A 179 -6.32 -5.47 16.89
CA GLN A 179 -6.08 -6.38 15.76
C GLN A 179 -5.99 -5.56 14.46
N GLY A 180 -5.06 -5.88 13.56
CA GLY A 180 -4.91 -5.18 12.28
C GLY A 180 -6.20 -5.14 11.43
N SER A 181 -7.04 -6.17 11.53
CA SER A 181 -8.38 -6.20 10.89
C SER A 181 -9.33 -5.10 11.36
N GLN A 182 -9.12 -4.57 12.56
CA GLN A 182 -9.88 -3.47 13.15
C GLN A 182 -9.18 -2.11 12.95
N ASN A 183 -7.89 -2.08 12.62
CA ASN A 183 -7.10 -0.87 12.36
C ASN A 183 -7.22 -0.35 10.91
N ILE A 184 -8.43 -0.44 10.35
CA ILE A 184 -8.71 -0.29 8.90
C ILE A 184 -8.28 1.07 8.33
N VAL A 185 -8.28 2.12 9.16
CA VAL A 185 -8.01 3.48 8.69
C VAL A 185 -6.52 3.76 8.67
N ALA A 186 -5.81 3.48 9.77
CA ALA A 186 -4.38 3.69 9.82
C ALA A 186 -3.65 2.78 8.81
N ASP A 187 -4.09 1.52 8.67
CA ASP A 187 -3.61 0.58 7.65
C ASP A 187 -3.81 1.12 6.22
N ALA A 188 -4.97 1.70 5.92
CA ALA A 188 -5.21 2.31 4.62
C ALA A 188 -4.35 3.57 4.36
N LEU A 189 -3.95 4.29 5.41
CA LEU A 189 -3.11 5.48 5.31
C LEU A 189 -1.61 5.15 5.27
N SER A 190 -1.21 4.00 5.80
CA SER A 190 0.17 3.50 5.77
C SER A 190 0.48 2.75 4.48
N ARG A 191 -0.51 2.11 3.84
CA ARG A 191 -0.36 1.40 2.56
C ARG A 191 -0.60 2.33 1.36
N ILE A 192 0.41 3.13 1.02
CA ILE A 192 0.40 3.98 -0.20
C ILE A 192 0.53 3.12 -1.47
N GLU A 193 1.05 1.89 -1.35
CA GLU A 193 1.00 0.90 -2.41
C GLU A 193 -0.43 0.35 -2.55
N VAL A 194 -1.31 1.15 -3.17
CA VAL A 194 -2.14 0.56 -4.22
C VAL A 194 -1.13 -0.13 -5.11
N ASP A 195 -1.25 -1.45 -5.29
CA ASP A 195 -0.55 -2.22 -6.31
C ASP A 195 -0.37 -1.29 -7.48
N SER A 196 0.82 -0.72 -7.56
CA SER A 196 1.19 0.00 -8.74
C SER A 196 1.19 -1.19 -9.67
N ILE A 197 0.18 -1.28 -10.53
CA ILE A 197 0.41 -1.79 -11.86
C ILE A 197 1.44 -0.81 -12.38
N THR A 198 2.70 -0.99 -11.94
CA THR A 198 3.88 -0.49 -12.55
C THR A 198 3.76 -1.16 -13.91
N LYS A 199 3.09 -0.45 -14.83
CA LYS A 199 3.64 -0.29 -16.15
C LYS A 199 5.09 0.01 -15.86
N SER A 200 5.93 -1.03 -15.87
CA SER A 200 7.36 -0.83 -15.72
C SER A 200 7.67 0.23 -16.77
N PRO A 201 8.04 1.46 -16.38
CA PRO A 201 8.09 2.58 -17.32
C PRO A 201 9.17 2.37 -18.39
N ILE A 202 9.92 1.27 -18.27
CA ILE A 202 11.12 0.95 -19.03
C ILE A 202 10.82 -0.01 -20.19
N LEU A 203 9.76 -0.84 -20.11
CA LEU A 203 9.44 -1.84 -21.13
C LEU A 203 8.16 -1.49 -21.87
N ASN A 204 8.30 -0.80 -23.00
CA ASN A 204 7.24 -0.70 -23.98
C ASN A 204 7.07 -2.06 -24.67
N PHE A 205 6.11 -2.86 -24.20
CA PHE A 205 5.85 -4.20 -24.73
C PHE A 205 5.56 -4.23 -26.24
N LYS A 206 5.06 -3.13 -26.83
CA LYS A 206 4.88 -3.04 -28.29
C LYS A 206 6.21 -2.93 -29.02
N GLU A 207 7.16 -2.15 -28.49
CA GLU A 207 8.51 -2.06 -29.05
C GLU A 207 9.30 -3.34 -28.83
N PHE A 208 9.14 -3.95 -27.66
CA PHE A 208 9.73 -5.26 -27.36
C PHE A 208 9.23 -6.33 -28.35
N ALA A 209 7.91 -6.39 -28.62
CA ALA A 209 7.34 -7.29 -29.61
C ALA A 209 7.82 -7.02 -31.05
N ARG A 210 8.09 -5.76 -31.40
CA ARG A 210 8.70 -5.40 -32.70
C ARG A 210 10.14 -5.87 -32.77
N ALA A 211 10.93 -5.56 -31.75
CA ALA A 211 12.32 -6.00 -31.66
C ALA A 211 12.46 -7.53 -31.70
N GLN A 212 11.48 -8.29 -31.19
CA GLN A 212 11.47 -9.75 -31.32
C GLN A 212 11.32 -10.24 -32.77
N LYS A 213 10.64 -9.49 -33.65
CA LYS A 213 10.48 -9.89 -35.06
C LYS A 213 11.76 -9.67 -35.86
N ASP A 214 12.47 -8.59 -35.53
CA ASP A 214 13.65 -8.12 -36.26
C ASP A 214 14.96 -8.69 -35.69
N ASP A 215 14.91 -9.48 -34.60
CA ASP A 215 16.09 -10.03 -33.94
C ASP A 215 16.68 -11.24 -34.67
N SER A 216 17.95 -11.16 -35.02
CA SER A 216 18.66 -12.18 -35.79
C SER A 216 18.91 -13.47 -35.01
N ASP A 217 18.96 -13.44 -33.68
CA ASP A 217 19.10 -14.65 -32.87
C ASP A 217 17.78 -15.43 -32.85
N ILE A 218 16.65 -14.74 -32.70
CA ILE A 218 15.32 -15.36 -32.79
C ILE A 218 15.12 -16.06 -34.14
N GLN A 219 15.51 -15.41 -35.24
CA GLN A 219 15.40 -16.02 -36.57
C GLN A 219 16.24 -17.29 -36.69
N LYS A 220 17.44 -17.34 -36.10
CA LYS A 220 18.27 -18.55 -36.06
C LYS A 220 17.61 -19.67 -35.27
N PHE A 221 16.99 -19.37 -34.13
CA PHE A 221 16.34 -20.38 -33.29
C PHE A 221 15.01 -20.90 -33.86
N LEU A 222 14.32 -20.11 -34.69
CA LEU A 222 13.12 -20.56 -35.40
C LEU A 222 13.43 -21.51 -36.57
N HIS A 223 14.61 -21.39 -37.18
CA HIS A 223 15.01 -22.19 -38.35
C HIS A 223 15.97 -23.35 -38.01
N ASN A 224 16.32 -23.54 -36.73
CA ASN A 224 17.28 -24.53 -36.29
C ASN A 224 16.63 -25.59 -35.39
N ASP A 225 16.38 -26.77 -35.95
CA ASP A 225 15.72 -27.91 -35.29
C ASP A 225 16.53 -28.53 -34.13
N ALA A 226 17.76 -28.09 -33.91
CA ALA A 226 18.64 -28.58 -32.83
C ALA A 226 18.47 -27.84 -31.49
N SER A 227 17.61 -26.82 -31.42
CA SER A 227 17.40 -26.01 -30.21
C SER A 227 16.44 -26.69 -29.23
N SER A 228 16.76 -26.69 -27.93
CA SER A 228 15.86 -27.16 -26.86
C SER A 228 14.75 -26.16 -26.51
N LEU A 229 14.74 -24.99 -27.15
CA LEU A 229 13.74 -23.94 -26.94
C LEU A 229 12.45 -24.26 -27.70
N GLN A 230 11.30 -24.06 -27.05
CA GLN A 230 9.98 -24.17 -27.69
C GLN A 230 9.38 -22.77 -27.80
N LEU A 231 9.58 -22.11 -28.94
CA LEU A 231 9.18 -20.71 -29.12
C LEU A 231 7.73 -20.62 -29.63
N GLU A 232 6.84 -20.08 -28.79
CA GLU A 232 5.44 -19.85 -29.13
C GLU A 232 5.04 -18.39 -28.91
N LEU A 233 4.18 -17.87 -29.78
CA LEU A 233 3.55 -16.57 -29.57
C LEU A 233 2.49 -16.67 -28.47
N LYS A 234 2.68 -15.93 -27.38
CA LYS A 234 1.71 -15.81 -26.29
C LYS A 234 1.17 -14.38 -26.20
N PRO A 235 -0.14 -14.20 -25.93
CA PRO A 235 -0.71 -12.88 -25.74
C PRO A 235 -0.13 -12.23 -24.47
N CYS A 236 0.37 -11.01 -24.61
CA CYS A 236 0.82 -10.21 -23.47
C CYS A 236 -0.40 -9.71 -22.68
N GLN A 237 -0.42 -9.92 -21.37
CA GLN A 237 -1.58 -9.56 -20.53
C GLN A 237 -1.69 -8.05 -20.27
N THR A 238 -0.59 -7.30 -20.47
CA THR A 238 -0.48 -5.86 -20.18
C THR A 238 -0.64 -4.99 -21.42
N SER A 239 -0.60 -5.58 -22.61
CA SER A 239 -0.64 -4.86 -23.88
C SER A 239 -1.26 -5.74 -24.97
N ASN A 240 -2.06 -5.17 -25.89
CA ASN A 240 -2.66 -5.90 -27.01
C ASN A 240 -1.62 -6.30 -28.08
N CYS A 241 -0.58 -7.02 -27.70
CA CYS A 241 0.43 -7.59 -28.60
C CYS A 241 0.81 -9.01 -28.17
N ASN A 242 1.29 -9.80 -29.13
CA ASN A 242 1.81 -11.12 -28.87
C ASN A 242 3.33 -11.04 -28.68
N LEU A 243 3.84 -11.76 -27.68
CA LEU A 243 5.26 -11.90 -27.40
C LEU A 243 5.69 -13.31 -27.74
N LEU A 244 6.89 -13.43 -28.32
CA LEU A 244 7.52 -14.72 -28.52
C LEU A 244 8.09 -15.20 -27.18
N CYS A 245 7.62 -16.35 -26.72
CA CYS A 245 7.99 -16.92 -25.43
C CYS A 245 8.52 -18.34 -25.61
N ASP A 246 9.56 -18.69 -24.85
CA ASP A 246 9.95 -20.07 -24.67
C ASP A 246 9.01 -20.76 -23.66
N THR A 247 8.41 -21.87 -24.08
CA THR A 247 7.47 -22.67 -23.29
C THR A 247 8.01 -24.03 -22.87
N SER A 248 9.30 -24.32 -23.15
CA SER A 248 9.94 -25.62 -22.88
C SER A 248 9.82 -26.12 -21.44
N THR A 249 9.61 -25.21 -20.47
CA THR A 249 9.51 -25.52 -19.03
C THR A 249 8.09 -25.42 -18.46
N GLY A 250 7.07 -25.34 -19.33
CA GLY A 250 5.67 -25.22 -18.93
C GLY A 250 5.23 -23.84 -18.45
N VAL A 251 6.17 -22.95 -18.14
CA VAL A 251 5.92 -21.52 -17.84
C VAL A 251 6.41 -20.67 -19.02
N PRO A 252 5.56 -19.85 -19.66
CA PRO A 252 5.99 -18.99 -20.75
C PRO A 252 7.02 -17.96 -20.30
N ARG A 253 8.21 -17.97 -20.91
CA ARG A 253 9.29 -17.01 -20.66
C ARG A 253 9.54 -16.17 -21.90
N PRO A 254 9.27 -14.84 -21.90
CA PRO A 254 9.54 -14.00 -23.06
C PRO A 254 11.00 -14.07 -23.48
N PHE A 255 11.24 -14.38 -24.75
CA PHE A 255 12.59 -14.36 -25.29
C PHE A 255 13.05 -12.91 -25.44
N VAL A 256 14.18 -12.55 -24.84
CA VAL A 256 14.66 -11.17 -24.81
C VAL A 256 15.49 -10.84 -26.06
N PRO A 257 15.04 -9.90 -26.93
CA PRO A 257 15.83 -9.42 -28.06
C PRO A 257 17.14 -8.80 -27.61
N THR A 258 18.14 -8.88 -28.48
CA THR A 258 19.51 -8.42 -28.21
C THR A 258 19.55 -6.95 -27.78
N SER A 259 18.73 -6.10 -28.41
CA SER A 259 18.60 -4.67 -28.08
C SER A 259 18.06 -4.40 -26.67
N PHE A 260 17.31 -5.34 -26.08
CA PHE A 260 16.72 -5.21 -24.75
C PHE A 260 17.48 -5.96 -23.65
N ARG A 261 18.44 -6.83 -23.99
CA ARG A 261 19.18 -7.66 -23.01
C ARG A 261 19.88 -6.83 -21.94
N LYS A 262 20.64 -5.80 -22.35
CA LYS A 262 21.39 -4.94 -21.41
C LYS A 262 20.46 -4.15 -20.50
N LEU A 263 19.40 -3.55 -21.06
CA LEU A 263 18.40 -2.80 -20.31
C LEU A 263 17.70 -3.67 -19.26
N ILE A 264 17.30 -4.90 -19.64
CA ILE A 264 16.66 -5.85 -18.73
C ILE A 264 17.65 -6.33 -17.66
N PHE A 265 18.89 -6.63 -18.06
CA PHE A 265 19.96 -7.03 -17.15
C PHE A 265 20.22 -5.95 -16.11
N ASP A 266 20.49 -4.71 -16.53
CA ASP A 266 20.78 -3.59 -15.62
C ASP A 266 19.61 -3.35 -14.66
N HIS A 267 18.37 -3.51 -15.11
CA HIS A 267 17.20 -3.35 -14.25
C HIS A 267 17.06 -4.46 -13.21
N LEU A 268 17.12 -5.73 -13.64
CA LEU A 268 16.99 -6.88 -12.73
C LEU A 268 18.20 -7.00 -11.79
N HIS A 269 19.39 -6.68 -12.29
CA HIS A 269 20.62 -6.68 -11.51
C HIS A 269 20.61 -5.57 -10.45
N ASN A 270 20.18 -4.35 -10.78
CA ASN A 270 20.05 -3.26 -9.80
C ASN A 270 18.99 -3.52 -8.72
N LEU A 271 17.98 -4.34 -9.01
CA LEU A 271 16.99 -4.78 -8.01
C LEU A 271 17.60 -5.77 -7.01
N ALA A 272 18.49 -6.66 -7.45
CA ALA A 272 19.13 -7.67 -6.60
C ALA A 272 20.38 -7.14 -5.87
N HIS A 273 21.11 -6.22 -6.50
CA HIS A 273 22.33 -5.61 -5.97
C HIS A 273 22.24 -4.08 -6.10
N PRO A 274 21.52 -3.41 -5.19
CA PRO A 274 21.57 -1.97 -5.10
C PRO A 274 22.91 -1.58 -4.47
N GLY A 275 23.89 -1.22 -5.31
CA GLY A 275 25.07 -0.47 -4.86
C GLY A 275 24.67 0.82 -4.14
#